data_AF-A0A1R3L1W4-F1
#
_entry.id   AF-A0A1R3L1W4-F1
#
_cell.length_a   1.000
_cell.length_b   1.000
_cell.length_c   1.000
_cell.angle_alpha   90.00
_cell.angle_beta   90.00
_cell.angle_gamma   90.00
#
_symmetry.space_group_name_H-M   'P 1'
#
loop_
_entity.id
_entity.type
_entity.pdbx_description
1 polymer ?
#
loop_
_entity_poly.entity_id
_entity_poly.type
_entity_poly.pdbx_seq_one_letter_code
_entity_poly.pdbx_strand_id
1 'polypeptide(L)'
;MRKNKSLISGQDWLDGTGLNTYEGEQTEPFHLMGQKYSDSLYRALWRNYIQKLTLVPGMNTMFVKLFDLDMLAKELQPSRDQIIDWRGYQYLEQGGCLWPIPSNTVWNISGYNLVTKEDAKEPPQWAWMRLAMALAMEENDKNLAAINFYNLLSRLAILPTETLLREAGKQNPNFLEDKSTRIPDRFEAYMGWYSSGSSRN
;
A
#
# COMPACT_ATOMS: atom_id res chain seq x y z
N MET A 1 -0.14 -6.92 31.22
CA MET A 1 0.28 -8.09 30.43
C MET A 1 1.21 -7.59 29.33
N ARG A 2 2.53 -7.78 29.47
CA ARG A 2 3.54 -7.30 28.50
C ARG A 2 3.43 -8.19 27.25
N LYS A 3 2.93 -7.66 26.13
CA LYS A 3 3.01 -8.36 24.84
C LYS A 3 4.49 -8.48 24.49
N ASN A 4 5.06 -9.68 24.59
CA ASN A 4 6.38 -9.95 24.06
C ASN A 4 6.30 -9.73 22.55
N LYS A 5 6.87 -8.63 22.07
CA LYS A 5 7.07 -8.39 20.65
C LYS A 5 8.01 -9.49 20.16
N SER A 6 7.55 -10.29 19.21
CA SER A 6 8.42 -11.25 18.51
C SER A 6 9.43 -10.46 17.71
N LEU A 7 10.64 -10.30 18.24
CA LEU A 7 11.80 -9.80 17.51
C LEU A 7 12.41 -10.99 16.78
N ILE A 8 12.37 -10.99 15.45
CA ILE A 8 13.26 -11.85 14.67
C ILE A 8 14.67 -11.29 14.90
N SER A 9 15.67 -12.17 15.04
CA SER A 9 17.06 -11.85 15.38
C SER A 9 17.55 -10.45 14.95
N GLY A 10 17.36 -9.46 15.81
CA GLY A 10 17.88 -8.10 15.63
C GLY A 10 17.24 -7.22 14.56
N GLN A 11 16.16 -7.63 13.87
CA GLN A 11 15.47 -6.79 12.87
C GLN A 11 13.97 -6.68 13.20
N ASP A 12 13.46 -5.44 13.24
CA ASP A 12 12.00 -5.21 13.23
C ASP A 12 11.53 -5.53 11.81
N TRP A 13 10.45 -6.28 11.64
CA TRP A 13 9.96 -6.64 10.30
C TRP A 13 9.52 -5.40 9.50
N LEU A 14 9.32 -4.27 10.19
CA LEU A 14 9.11 -2.94 9.62
C LEU A 14 10.35 -2.32 8.97
N ASP A 15 11.53 -2.89 9.20
CA ASP A 15 12.75 -2.54 8.48
C ASP A 15 12.79 -3.19 7.08
N GLY A 16 11.79 -4.01 6.73
CA GLY A 16 11.59 -4.65 5.44
C GLY A 16 11.12 -3.73 4.30
N THR A 17 11.10 -2.41 4.50
CA THR A 17 10.75 -1.44 3.44
C THR A 17 11.78 -1.41 2.29
N GLY A 18 12.94 -2.05 2.46
CA GLY A 18 13.99 -2.11 1.44
C GLY A 18 14.64 -0.76 1.16
N LEU A 19 14.60 0.17 2.13
CA LEU A 19 15.27 1.46 2.04
C LEU A 19 16.71 1.34 2.52
N ASN A 20 17.64 1.85 1.71
CA ASN A 20 19.05 1.96 2.05
C ASN A 20 19.49 3.42 2.07
N THR A 21 20.41 3.80 2.95
CA THR A 21 21.17 5.04 2.77
C THR A 21 22.20 4.85 1.67
N TYR A 22 22.44 5.89 0.86
CA TYR A 22 23.56 5.90 -0.09
C TYR A 22 24.51 7.06 0.23
N GLU A 23 25.76 6.72 0.52
CA GLU A 23 26.88 7.66 0.62
C GLU A 23 27.98 7.16 -0.33
N GLY A 24 28.08 7.73 -1.53
CA GLY A 24 28.98 7.24 -2.57
C GLY A 24 28.49 5.92 -3.18
N GLU A 25 29.37 4.92 -3.30
CA GLU A 25 29.08 3.59 -3.88
C GLU A 25 28.56 2.56 -2.85
N GLN A 26 28.58 2.90 -1.55
CA GLN A 26 28.15 1.99 -0.48
C GLN A 26 26.71 2.26 -0.08
N THR A 27 25.94 1.19 0.10
CA THR A 27 24.54 1.25 0.56
C THR A 27 24.36 0.44 1.84
N GLU A 28 23.83 1.08 2.88
CA GLU A 28 23.55 0.45 4.17
C GLU A 28 22.03 0.42 4.44
N PRO A 29 21.48 -0.62 5.10
CA PRO A 29 20.06 -0.67 5.40
C PRO A 29 19.64 0.48 6.31
N PHE A 30 18.59 1.20 5.91
CA PHE A 30 18.04 2.32 6.66
C PHE A 30 16.83 1.86 7.48
N HIS A 31 17.02 1.87 8.80
CA HIS A 31 15.96 1.58 9.75
C HIS A 31 15.15 2.86 10.01
N LEU A 32 13.85 2.85 9.68
CA LEU A 32 12.99 4.02 9.89
C LEU A 32 12.73 4.26 11.38
N MET A 33 12.62 3.19 12.15
CA MET A 33 12.38 3.24 13.59
C MET A 33 13.64 3.62 14.35
N GLY A 34 13.50 4.46 15.39
CA GLY A 34 14.62 4.86 16.25
C GLY A 34 15.45 6.04 15.72
N GLN A 35 15.18 6.52 14.49
CA GLN A 35 15.83 7.70 13.94
C GLN A 35 15.25 9.00 14.49
N LYS A 36 16.07 10.05 14.54
CA LYS A 36 15.61 11.40 14.85
C LYS A 36 14.64 11.84 13.74
N TYR A 37 13.42 12.22 14.11
CA TYR A 37 12.35 12.64 13.17
C TYR A 37 11.79 11.52 12.26
N SER A 38 11.83 10.26 12.72
CA SER A 38 11.29 9.07 12.03
C SER A 38 9.91 9.29 11.42
N ASP A 39 9.00 9.87 12.20
CA ASP A 39 7.60 10.01 11.79
C ASP A 39 7.42 11.03 10.68
N SER A 40 8.12 12.18 10.77
CA SER A 40 8.08 13.16 9.69
C SER A 40 8.76 12.64 8.43
N LEU A 41 9.82 11.84 8.55
CA LEU A 41 10.46 11.20 7.42
C LEU A 41 9.51 10.22 6.76
N TYR A 42 8.88 9.31 7.53
CA TYR A 42 7.86 8.37 7.04
C TYR A 42 6.76 9.06 6.23
N ARG A 43 6.24 10.18 6.75
CA ARG A 43 5.17 10.96 6.11
C ARG A 43 5.65 11.67 4.83
N ALA A 44 6.87 12.18 4.83
CA ALA A 44 7.46 12.81 3.65
C ALA A 44 7.77 11.78 2.54
N LEU A 45 8.28 10.61 2.92
CA LEU A 45 8.51 9.49 1.99
C LEU A 45 7.19 9.03 1.36
N TRP A 46 6.12 8.90 2.15
CA TRP A 46 4.79 8.56 1.64
C TRP A 46 4.28 9.55 0.58
N ARG A 47 4.42 10.85 0.83
CA ARG A 47 4.01 11.89 -0.13
C ARG A 47 4.74 11.71 -1.47
N ASN A 48 6.05 11.55 -1.42
CA ASN A 48 6.87 11.35 -2.62
C ASN A 48 6.55 10.01 -3.31
N TYR A 49 6.27 8.97 -2.53
CA TYR A 49 5.84 7.68 -3.02
C TYR A 49 4.54 7.80 -3.84
N ILE A 50 3.49 8.43 -3.30
CA ILE A 50 2.22 8.62 -4.02
C ILE A 50 2.41 9.45 -5.30
N GLN A 51 3.22 10.50 -5.26
CA GLN A 51 3.54 11.28 -6.45
C GLN A 51 4.20 10.42 -7.53
N LYS A 52 5.21 9.62 -7.16
CA LYS A 52 5.88 8.70 -8.10
C LYS A 52 4.96 7.60 -8.59
N LEU A 53 4.07 7.10 -7.74
CA LEU A 53 3.11 6.05 -8.08
C LEU A 53 2.20 6.48 -9.23
N THR A 54 1.77 7.74 -9.26
CA THR A 54 0.95 8.25 -10.39
C THR A 54 1.68 8.32 -11.73
N LEU A 55 3.02 8.27 -11.74
CA LEU A 55 3.82 8.24 -12.96
C LEU A 55 3.95 6.82 -13.53
N VAL A 56 3.65 5.80 -12.73
CA VAL A 56 3.74 4.40 -13.16
C VAL A 56 2.56 4.06 -14.10
N PRO A 57 2.82 3.44 -15.27
CA PRO A 57 1.76 3.03 -16.17
C PRO A 57 0.72 2.12 -15.51
N GLY A 58 -0.56 2.38 -15.76
CA GLY A 58 -1.68 1.61 -15.18
C GLY A 58 -2.12 2.06 -13.79
N MET A 59 -1.49 3.08 -13.20
CA MET A 59 -1.90 3.67 -11.93
C MET A 59 -2.87 4.85 -12.11
N ASN A 60 -3.68 5.08 -11.08
CA ASN A 60 -4.66 6.17 -11.06
C ASN A 60 -3.98 7.52 -10.81
N THR A 61 -3.98 8.38 -11.83
CA THR A 61 -3.38 9.73 -11.77
C THR A 61 -4.23 10.74 -10.98
N MET A 62 -5.47 10.40 -10.64
CA MET A 62 -6.39 11.33 -9.98
C MET A 62 -6.05 11.57 -8.50
N PHE A 63 -5.31 10.67 -7.84
CA PHE A 63 -4.95 10.81 -6.44
C PHE A 63 -4.21 12.12 -6.13
N VAL A 64 -3.24 12.49 -6.98
CA VAL A 64 -2.47 13.74 -6.81
C VAL A 64 -3.32 14.98 -7.15
N LYS A 65 -4.37 14.84 -7.96
CA LYS A 65 -5.22 15.95 -8.39
C LYS A 65 -6.38 16.23 -7.42
N LEU A 66 -6.92 15.18 -6.82
CA LEU A 66 -8.14 15.25 -6.01
C LEU A 66 -7.89 15.43 -4.52
N PHE A 67 -6.72 15.02 -4.02
CA PHE A 67 -6.41 15.00 -2.59
C PHE A 67 -5.28 15.96 -2.23
N ASP A 68 -5.35 16.51 -1.03
CA ASP A 68 -4.26 17.24 -0.42
C ASP A 68 -3.32 16.26 0.28
N LEU A 69 -2.24 15.88 -0.41
CA LEU A 69 -1.26 14.94 0.13
C LEU A 69 -0.54 15.49 1.37
N ASP A 70 -0.34 16.80 1.50
CA ASP A 70 0.31 17.36 2.69
C ASP A 70 -0.60 17.27 3.91
N MET A 71 -1.92 17.42 3.73
CA MET A 71 -2.92 17.19 4.76
C MET A 71 -2.96 15.71 5.17
N LEU A 72 -3.10 14.80 4.19
CA LEU A 72 -3.19 13.35 4.46
C LEU A 72 -1.91 12.79 5.10
N ALA A 73 -0.74 13.28 4.68
CA ALA A 73 0.54 12.86 5.24
C ALA A 73 0.62 13.15 6.74
N LYS A 74 0.05 14.25 7.23
CA LYS A 74 0.06 14.60 8.66
C LYS A 74 -0.78 13.63 9.52
N GLU A 75 -1.80 13.01 8.92
CA GLU A 75 -2.70 12.09 9.61
C GLU A 75 -2.14 10.67 9.73
N LEU A 76 -1.18 10.28 8.89
CA LEU A 76 -0.51 8.99 8.98
C LEU A 76 0.10 8.78 10.38
N GLN A 77 -0.13 7.59 10.95
CA GLN A 77 0.36 7.18 12.26
C GLN A 77 1.33 5.99 12.09
N PRO A 78 2.64 6.24 11.90
CA PRO A 78 3.63 5.18 11.67
C PRO A 78 3.68 4.14 12.79
N SER A 79 3.41 4.55 14.03
CA SER A 79 3.36 3.65 15.19
C SER A 79 2.32 2.52 15.05
N ARG A 80 1.27 2.70 14.22
CA ARG A 80 0.24 1.69 13.98
C ARG A 80 0.72 0.53 13.12
N ASP A 81 1.83 0.68 12.43
CA ASP A 81 2.44 -0.44 11.71
C ASP A 81 2.82 -1.59 12.67
N GLN A 82 3.17 -1.27 13.92
CA GLN A 82 3.47 -2.27 14.95
C GLN A 82 2.23 -3.03 15.48
N ILE A 83 1.02 -2.66 15.04
CA ILE A 83 -0.21 -3.41 15.37
C ILE A 83 -0.25 -4.72 14.60
N ILE A 84 0.27 -4.73 13.37
CA ILE A 84 0.36 -5.91 12.52
C ILE A 84 1.49 -6.78 13.07
N ASP A 85 1.30 -8.09 13.11
CA ASP A 85 2.37 -9.02 13.45
C ASP A 85 3.06 -9.52 12.18
N TRP A 86 4.17 -10.25 12.34
CA TRP A 86 4.94 -10.74 11.20
C TRP A 86 4.11 -11.62 10.25
N ARG A 87 3.12 -12.37 10.77
CA ARG A 87 2.24 -13.21 9.94
C ARG A 87 1.29 -12.36 9.11
N GLY A 88 0.70 -11.34 9.73
CA GLY A 88 -0.14 -10.37 9.04
C GLY A 88 0.64 -9.66 7.93
N TYR A 89 1.89 -9.28 8.18
CA TYR A 89 2.75 -8.70 7.15
C TYR A 89 2.98 -9.66 5.99
N GLN A 90 3.39 -10.91 6.27
CA GLN A 90 3.60 -11.92 5.22
C GLN A 90 2.35 -12.17 4.39
N TYR A 91 1.18 -12.20 5.02
CA TYR A 91 -0.09 -12.35 4.32
C TYR A 91 -0.33 -11.18 3.36
N LEU A 92 -0.12 -9.94 3.82
CA LEU A 92 -0.26 -8.74 2.98
C LEU A 92 0.75 -8.72 1.82
N GLU A 93 1.99 -9.14 2.08
CA GLU A 93 3.04 -9.22 1.07
C GLU A 93 2.71 -10.27 -0.01
N GLN A 94 2.39 -11.51 0.40
CA GLN A 94 2.10 -12.60 -0.51
C GLN A 94 0.82 -12.36 -1.32
N GLY A 95 -0.19 -11.72 -0.72
CA GLY A 95 -1.43 -11.34 -1.40
C GLY A 95 -1.29 -10.14 -2.36
N GLY A 96 -0.08 -9.56 -2.49
CA GLY A 96 0.16 -8.39 -3.32
C GLY A 96 -0.55 -7.12 -2.85
N CYS A 97 -0.91 -7.06 -1.55
CA CYS A 97 -1.54 -5.90 -0.94
C CYS A 97 -0.55 -4.75 -0.73
N LEU A 98 0.73 -5.08 -0.49
CA LEU A 98 1.82 -4.13 -0.38
C LEU A 98 2.50 -3.97 -1.74
N TRP A 99 2.34 -2.79 -2.34
CA TRP A 99 2.87 -2.54 -3.67
C TRP A 99 4.38 -2.38 -3.68
N PRO A 100 5.06 -2.86 -4.74
CA PRO A 100 6.48 -2.61 -4.91
C PRO A 100 6.75 -1.12 -5.10
N ILE A 101 7.79 -0.64 -4.43
CA ILE A 101 8.36 0.67 -4.70
C ILE A 101 9.37 0.46 -5.83
N PRO A 102 9.35 1.26 -6.91
CA PRO A 102 10.30 1.09 -8.01
C PRO A 102 11.74 1.06 -7.50
N SER A 103 12.57 0.15 -8.01
CA SER A 103 13.97 0.00 -7.58
C SER A 103 14.81 1.20 -8.00
N ASN A 104 15.92 1.43 -7.30
CA ASN A 104 16.82 2.56 -7.54
C ASN A 104 16.13 3.93 -7.47
N THR A 105 15.01 4.00 -6.75
CA THR A 105 14.31 5.25 -6.50
C THR A 105 15.10 6.02 -5.47
N VAL A 106 15.72 7.10 -5.91
CA VAL A 106 16.46 8.02 -5.04
C VAL A 106 15.50 9.03 -4.40
N TRP A 107 15.63 9.19 -3.08
CA TRP A 107 14.90 10.14 -2.25
C TRP A 107 15.89 10.95 -1.42
N ASN A 108 15.86 12.27 -1.58
CA ASN A 108 16.59 13.21 -0.74
C ASN A 108 15.60 13.96 0.14
N ILE A 109 15.55 13.63 1.44
CA ILE A 109 14.57 14.19 2.37
C ILE A 109 15.22 14.40 3.74
N SER A 110 15.07 15.59 4.32
CA SER A 110 15.51 15.91 5.69
C SER A 110 16.97 15.56 5.97
N GLY A 111 17.84 15.70 4.96
CA GLY A 111 19.27 15.38 5.06
C GLY A 111 19.61 13.90 4.88
N TYR A 112 18.63 13.03 4.65
CA TYR A 112 18.82 11.63 4.33
C TYR A 112 18.81 11.41 2.81
N ASN A 113 19.80 10.66 2.35
CA ASN A 113 19.94 10.17 0.98
C ASN A 113 19.53 8.70 0.97
N LEU A 114 18.30 8.42 0.54
CA LEU A 114 17.73 7.08 0.54
C LEU A 114 17.59 6.54 -0.87
N VAL A 115 17.86 5.25 -1.04
CA VAL A 115 17.68 4.49 -2.28
C VAL A 115 16.89 3.22 -1.99
N THR A 116 15.95 2.88 -2.86
CA THR A 116 15.15 1.65 -2.74
C THR A 116 15.85 0.45 -3.37
N LYS A 117 15.83 -0.67 -2.66
CA LYS A 117 16.21 -1.99 -3.20
C LYS A 117 15.15 -2.53 -4.16
N GLU A 118 15.50 -3.62 -4.86
CA GLU A 118 14.61 -4.29 -5.82
C GLU A 118 13.37 -4.91 -5.20
N ASP A 119 13.45 -5.32 -3.94
CA ASP A 119 12.38 -5.95 -3.18
C ASP A 119 11.59 -4.97 -2.29
N ALA A 120 11.91 -3.67 -2.36
CA ALA A 120 11.26 -2.65 -1.56
C ALA A 120 9.73 -2.63 -1.76
N LYS A 121 8.98 -2.74 -0.66
CA LYS A 121 7.52 -2.66 -0.63
C LYS A 121 7.05 -1.48 0.20
N GLU A 122 5.85 -1.01 -0.11
CA GLU A 122 5.21 0.00 0.73
C GLU A 122 4.88 -0.58 2.13
N PRO A 123 5.03 0.22 3.20
CA PRO A 123 4.53 -0.12 4.53
C PRO A 123 3.00 -0.30 4.59
N PRO A 124 2.48 -1.04 5.58
CA PRO A 124 1.04 -1.22 5.73
C PRO A 124 0.25 0.09 5.89
N GLN A 125 0.72 1.10 6.65
CA GLN A 125 -0.05 2.36 6.72
C GLN A 125 -0.18 3.05 5.35
N TRP A 126 0.81 2.91 4.47
CA TRP A 126 0.75 3.49 3.13
C TRP A 126 -0.34 2.80 2.32
N ALA A 127 -0.39 1.47 2.37
CA ALA A 127 -1.47 0.69 1.75
C ALA A 127 -2.86 1.04 2.32
N TRP A 128 -2.98 1.24 3.64
CA TRP A 128 -4.23 1.67 4.27
C TRP A 128 -4.69 3.04 3.81
N MET A 129 -3.77 4.01 3.72
CA MET A 129 -4.11 5.35 3.24
C MET A 129 -4.44 5.33 1.74
N ARG A 130 -3.73 4.52 0.94
CA ARG A 130 -4.01 4.33 -0.49
C ARG A 130 -5.42 3.77 -0.72
N LEU A 131 -5.82 2.75 0.05
CA LEU A 131 -7.18 2.24 0.02
C LEU A 131 -8.21 3.29 0.47
N ALA A 132 -7.92 4.01 1.55
CA ALA A 132 -8.81 5.05 2.05
C ALA A 132 -9.06 6.17 1.02
N MET A 133 -8.02 6.59 0.31
CA MET A 133 -8.12 7.54 -0.81
C MET A 133 -8.94 6.96 -1.97
N ALA A 134 -8.75 5.69 -2.32
CA ALA A 134 -9.53 5.02 -3.36
C ALA A 134 -11.04 5.02 -3.03
N LEU A 135 -11.39 4.72 -1.77
CA LEU A 135 -12.78 4.70 -1.32
C LEU A 135 -13.40 6.11 -1.26
N ALA A 136 -12.60 7.13 -0.98
CA ALA A 136 -13.07 8.51 -0.84
C ALA A 136 -13.18 9.28 -2.17
N MET A 137 -12.90 8.66 -3.31
CA MET A 137 -12.87 9.36 -4.62
C MET A 137 -14.20 10.01 -5.02
N GLU A 138 -15.33 9.43 -4.62
CA GLU A 138 -16.66 9.93 -4.98
C GLU A 138 -17.32 10.74 -3.85
N GLU A 139 -16.61 10.97 -2.74
CA GLU A 139 -17.13 11.72 -1.59
C GLU A 139 -17.08 13.23 -1.84
N ASN A 140 -17.97 13.96 -1.15
CA ASN A 140 -18.01 15.43 -1.24
C ASN A 140 -16.74 16.06 -0.67
N ASP A 141 -16.42 15.76 0.59
CA ASP A 141 -15.14 16.12 1.22
C ASP A 141 -14.21 14.90 1.20
N LYS A 142 -13.47 14.78 0.10
CA LYS A 142 -12.59 13.63 -0.18
C LYS A 142 -11.49 13.49 0.86
N ASN A 143 -10.87 14.60 1.26
CA ASN A 143 -9.78 14.57 2.24
C ASN A 143 -10.29 14.11 3.61
N LEU A 144 -11.39 14.68 4.09
CA LEU A 144 -11.97 14.29 5.37
C LEU A 144 -12.44 12.82 5.35
N ALA A 145 -13.08 12.39 4.27
CA ALA A 145 -13.52 11.01 4.10
C ALA A 145 -12.33 10.03 4.10
N ALA A 146 -11.26 10.33 3.36
CA ALA A 146 -10.05 9.50 3.35
C ALA A 146 -9.42 9.40 4.76
N ILE A 147 -9.38 10.49 5.52
CA ILE A 147 -8.86 10.48 6.91
C ILE A 147 -9.72 9.58 7.81
N ASN A 148 -11.05 9.65 7.66
CA ASN A 148 -11.97 8.81 8.43
C ASN A 148 -11.81 7.33 8.10
N PHE A 149 -11.77 6.97 6.80
CA PHE A 149 -11.54 5.60 6.37
C PHE A 149 -10.17 5.09 6.81
N TYR A 150 -9.11 5.89 6.66
CA TYR A 150 -7.77 5.56 7.13
C TYR A 150 -7.77 5.26 8.62
N ASN A 151 -8.44 6.07 9.44
CA ASN A 151 -8.49 5.85 10.89
C ASN A 151 -9.18 4.54 11.30
N LEU A 152 -10.19 4.09 10.54
CA LEU A 152 -10.83 2.80 10.76
C LEU A 152 -9.93 1.63 10.34
N LEU A 153 -9.34 1.73 9.14
CA LEU A 153 -8.47 0.70 8.56
C LEU A 153 -7.17 0.51 9.34
N SER A 154 -6.46 1.60 9.63
CA SER A 154 -5.16 1.58 10.31
C SER A 154 -5.21 1.09 11.76
N ARG A 155 -6.38 1.16 12.41
CA ARG A 155 -6.61 0.60 13.75
C ARG A 155 -7.10 -0.85 13.70
N LEU A 156 -7.24 -1.43 12.50
CA LEU A 156 -7.83 -2.75 12.26
C LEU A 156 -9.27 -2.87 12.82
N ALA A 157 -10.00 -1.75 12.92
CA ALA A 157 -11.40 -1.76 13.33
C ALA A 157 -12.29 -2.33 12.22
N ILE A 158 -11.88 -2.12 10.97
CA ILE A 158 -12.45 -2.74 9.77
C ILE A 158 -11.28 -3.31 8.97
N LEU A 159 -11.38 -4.57 8.58
CA LEU A 159 -10.40 -5.23 7.72
C LEU A 159 -10.96 -5.30 6.29
N PRO A 160 -10.24 -4.75 5.31
CA PRO A 160 -10.63 -4.92 3.92
C PRO A 160 -10.22 -6.30 3.40
N THR A 161 -10.88 -6.73 2.34
CA THR A 161 -10.46 -7.92 1.58
C THR A 161 -9.14 -7.67 0.87
N GLU A 162 -8.38 -8.74 0.60
CA GLU A 162 -7.13 -8.70 -0.15
C GLU A 162 -7.26 -7.98 -1.51
N THR A 163 -8.31 -8.30 -2.27
CA THR A 163 -8.59 -7.71 -3.58
C THR A 163 -8.79 -6.19 -3.50
N LEU A 164 -9.46 -5.68 -2.47
CA LEU A 164 -9.61 -4.23 -2.25
C LEU A 164 -8.25 -3.54 -2.12
N LEU A 165 -7.34 -4.08 -1.31
CA LEU A 165 -6.00 -3.50 -1.14
C LEU A 165 -5.15 -3.61 -2.39
N ARG A 166 -5.15 -4.79 -3.04
CA ARG A 166 -4.33 -5.03 -4.23
C ARG A 166 -4.76 -4.16 -5.41
N GLU A 167 -6.05 -3.88 -5.55
CA GLU A 167 -6.61 -3.13 -6.68
C GLU A 167 -6.68 -1.62 -6.43
N ALA A 168 -6.74 -1.17 -5.17
CA ALA A 168 -6.92 0.24 -4.83
C ALA A 168 -5.81 1.13 -5.41
N GLY A 169 -6.18 2.11 -6.24
CA GLY A 169 -5.23 3.03 -6.86
C GLY A 169 -4.75 2.62 -8.26
N LYS A 170 -5.18 1.46 -8.79
CA LYS A 170 -5.03 1.15 -10.22
C LYS A 170 -5.98 2.04 -11.03
N GLN A 171 -5.64 2.27 -12.30
CA GLN A 171 -6.47 3.06 -13.20
C GLN A 171 -7.84 2.41 -13.45
N ASN A 172 -7.86 1.08 -13.63
CA ASN A 172 -9.07 0.28 -13.83
C ASN A 172 -9.12 -0.83 -12.76
N PRO A 173 -9.50 -0.50 -11.52
CA PRO A 173 -9.49 -1.47 -10.43
C PRO A 173 -10.62 -2.50 -10.59
N ASN A 174 -10.32 -3.77 -10.34
CA ASN A 174 -11.33 -4.83 -10.32
C ASN A 174 -11.58 -5.33 -8.89
N PHE A 175 -12.42 -4.62 -8.13
CA PHE A 175 -12.69 -4.95 -6.72
C PHE A 175 -13.55 -6.20 -6.50
N LEU A 176 -14.30 -6.64 -7.52
CA LEU A 176 -15.21 -7.77 -7.45
C LEU A 176 -14.71 -8.90 -8.35
N GLU A 177 -13.95 -9.81 -7.76
CA GLU A 177 -13.49 -11.04 -8.43
C GLU A 177 -14.61 -12.08 -8.52
N ASP A 178 -15.47 -12.16 -7.50
CA ASP A 178 -16.58 -13.11 -7.44
C ASP A 178 -17.72 -12.71 -8.38
N LYS A 179 -18.07 -13.61 -9.30
CA LYS A 179 -19.18 -13.44 -10.24
C LYS A 179 -20.09 -14.66 -10.19
N SER A 180 -21.37 -14.43 -9.95
CA SER A 180 -22.40 -15.46 -10.15
C SER A 180 -23.15 -15.16 -11.44
N THR A 181 -23.47 -16.20 -12.20
CA THR A 181 -24.30 -16.07 -13.39
C THR A 181 -25.35 -17.18 -13.40
N ARG A 182 -26.54 -16.85 -13.91
CA ARG A 182 -27.60 -17.84 -14.11
C ARG A 182 -27.46 -18.39 -15.52
N ILE A 183 -27.21 -19.69 -15.61
CA ILE A 183 -27.17 -20.39 -16.89
C ILE A 183 -28.61 -20.79 -17.23
N PRO A 184 -29.21 -20.27 -18.32
CA PRO A 184 -30.52 -20.71 -18.76
C PRO A 184 -30.42 -22.14 -19.31
N ASP A 185 -31.50 -22.92 -19.18
CA ASP A 185 -31.58 -24.29 -19.68
C ASP A 185 -31.71 -24.31 -21.23
N ARG A 186 -30.61 -23.95 -21.91
CA ARG A 186 -30.48 -23.91 -23.38
C ARG A 186 -29.08 -24.35 -23.77
N PHE A 187 -28.98 -25.25 -24.76
CA PHE A 187 -27.71 -25.86 -25.17
C PHE A 187 -26.64 -24.83 -25.59
N GLU A 188 -27.03 -23.78 -26.32
CA GLU A 188 -26.11 -22.76 -26.84
C GLU A 188 -25.48 -21.92 -25.71
N ALA A 189 -26.21 -21.72 -24.61
CA ALA A 189 -25.72 -20.98 -23.46
C ALA A 189 -24.56 -21.72 -22.77
N TYR A 190 -24.57 -23.05 -22.75
CA TYR A 190 -23.45 -23.85 -22.25
C TYR A 190 -22.20 -23.66 -23.13
N MET A 191 -22.35 -23.68 -24.45
CA MET A 191 -21.23 -23.54 -25.39
C MET A 191 -20.61 -22.14 -25.34
N GLY A 192 -21.43 -21.09 -25.21
CA GLY A 192 -20.96 -19.72 -25.01
C GLY A 192 -20.21 -19.53 -23.68
N TRP A 193 -20.57 -20.29 -22.64
CA TRP A 193 -19.86 -20.24 -21.37
C TRP A 193 -18.48 -20.90 -21.45
N TYR A 194 -18.38 -22.09 -22.07
CA TYR A 194 -17.09 -22.76 -22.28
C TYR A 194 -16.09 -21.91 -23.08
N SER A 195 -16.54 -21.23 -24.12
CA SER A 195 -15.67 -20.34 -24.91
C SER A 195 -15.20 -19.12 -24.12
N SER A 196 -16.07 -18.53 -23.28
CA SER A 196 -15.71 -17.42 -22.39
C SER A 196 -14.78 -17.82 -21.23
N GLY A 197 -14.81 -19.08 -20.81
CA GLY A 197 -13.91 -19.64 -19.81
C GLY A 197 -12.54 -20.06 -20.36
N SER A 198 -12.45 -20.41 -21.65
CA SER A 198 -11.22 -20.88 -22.29
C SER A 198 -10.29 -19.77 -22.80
N SER A 199 -10.75 -18.52 -22.89
CA SER A 199 -9.94 -17.38 -23.36
C SER A 199 -9.12 -16.70 -22.24
N ARG A 200 -8.99 -17.34 -21.08
CA ARG A 200 -8.17 -16.87 -19.95
C ARG A 200 -7.26 -18.00 -19.46
N ASN A 201 -6.25 -18.30 -20.27
CA ASN A 201 -4.96 -18.85 -19.84
C ASN A 201 -3.88 -18.17 -20.67
#